data_AF-A0A0P1H2G5-F1
#
_entry.id   AF-A0A0P1H2G5-F1
#
_cell.length_a   1.000
_cell.length_b   1.000
_cell.length_c   1.000
_cell.angle_alpha   90.00
_cell.angle_beta   90.00
_cell.angle_gamma   90.00
#
_symmetry.space_group_name_H-M   'P 1'
#
loop_
_entity.id
_entity.type
_entity.pdbx_description
1 polymer ?
#
loop_
_entity_poly.entity_id
_entity_poly.type
_entity_poly.pdbx_seq_one_letter_code
_entity_poly.pdbx_strand_id
1 'polypeptide(L)'
;MRLFLASLLGFCAVSVHADDWQRLEGAAISAALTGRTVEYSNGATQRFSETGFTEYDHGEPSFGSWAVRGDRYCSVWPPSDVWACFDVDVAGERLRFMGDHEDVTEGVFIAQ
;
A
#
# COMPACT_ATOMS: atom_id res chain seq x y z
N MET A 1 -13.07 62.53 7.19
CA MET A 1 -13.41 61.50 6.18
C MET A 1 -12.16 60.70 5.86
N ARG A 2 -12.08 59.46 6.34
CA ARG A 2 -11.43 58.29 5.71
C ARG A 2 -11.44 57.16 6.75
N LEU A 3 -12.56 56.42 6.78
CA LEU A 3 -12.65 55.14 7.48
C LEU A 3 -11.65 54.18 6.82
N PHE A 4 -10.76 53.59 7.61
CA PHE A 4 -10.02 52.40 7.21
C PHE A 4 -10.85 51.17 7.63
N LEU A 5 -11.43 50.48 6.65
CA LEU A 5 -12.09 49.20 6.84
C LEU A 5 -11.04 48.15 7.23
N ALA A 6 -11.15 47.60 8.43
CA ALA A 6 -10.41 46.42 8.86
C ALA A 6 -11.15 45.17 8.37
N SER A 7 -10.73 44.61 7.25
CA SER A 7 -11.16 43.28 6.81
C SER A 7 -10.27 42.23 7.44
N LEU A 8 -10.67 41.70 8.61
CA LEU A 8 -10.10 40.46 9.13
C LEU A 8 -10.66 39.29 8.31
N LEU A 9 -9.83 38.73 7.42
CA LEU A 9 -10.09 37.44 6.80
C LEU A 9 -10.09 36.36 7.88
N GLY A 10 -11.24 35.68 8.04
CA GLY A 10 -11.38 34.48 8.83
C GLY A 10 -10.52 33.37 8.25
N PHE A 11 -9.53 32.94 9.02
CA PHE A 11 -8.71 31.78 8.71
C PHE A 11 -9.53 30.53 9.03
N CYS A 12 -10.19 29.94 8.02
CA CYS A 12 -10.74 28.60 8.15
C CYS A 12 -9.56 27.63 8.34
N ALA A 13 -9.37 27.14 9.56
CA ALA A 13 -8.55 25.98 9.82
C ALA A 13 -9.22 24.77 9.15
N VAL A 14 -8.87 24.51 7.90
CA VAL A 14 -9.16 23.24 7.26
C VAL A 14 -8.25 22.23 7.94
N SER A 15 -8.80 21.45 8.87
CA SER A 15 -8.12 20.25 9.36
C SER A 15 -7.97 19.31 8.16
N VAL A 16 -6.78 19.31 7.55
CA VAL A 16 -6.34 18.20 6.72
C VAL A 16 -6.21 17.02 7.68
N HIS A 17 -7.20 16.13 7.69
CA HIS A 17 -6.98 14.77 8.14
C HIS A 17 -6.05 14.14 7.11
N ALA A 18 -4.74 14.20 7.35
CA ALA A 18 -3.84 13.27 6.71
C ALA A 18 -4.29 11.88 7.18
N ASP A 19 -4.66 11.00 6.26
CA ASP A 19 -4.77 9.58 6.60
C ASP A 19 -3.46 9.17 7.28
N ASP A 20 -3.55 8.47 8.42
CA ASP A 20 -2.42 8.02 9.24
C ASP A 20 -1.63 6.88 8.57
N TRP A 21 -1.19 7.10 7.33
CA TRP A 21 -0.34 6.19 6.57
C TRP A 21 1.07 6.19 7.16
N GLN A 22 1.52 5.02 7.57
CA GLN A 22 2.88 4.80 8.05
C GLN A 22 3.68 4.02 7.01
N ARG A 23 4.82 4.58 6.59
CA ARG A 23 5.83 3.86 5.79
C ARG A 23 6.42 2.70 6.57
N LEU A 24 6.44 1.53 5.96
CA LEU A 24 7.11 0.35 6.51
C LEU A 24 8.53 0.21 5.93
N GLU A 25 9.44 -0.25 6.77
CA GLU A 25 10.80 -0.67 6.40
C GLU A 25 10.89 -2.20 6.33
N GLY A 26 11.99 -2.75 5.79
CA GLY A 26 12.05 -4.14 5.34
C GLY A 26 11.57 -5.19 6.36
N ALA A 27 12.03 -5.11 7.61
CA ALA A 27 11.61 -6.04 8.65
C ALA A 27 10.11 -5.92 8.98
N ALA A 28 9.57 -4.69 8.98
CA ALA A 28 8.16 -4.44 9.21
C ALA A 28 7.29 -4.88 8.03
N ILE A 29 7.77 -4.73 6.79
CA ILE A 29 7.10 -5.26 5.59
C ILE A 29 6.99 -6.77 5.69
N SER A 30 8.10 -7.45 6.02
CA SER A 30 8.09 -8.91 6.18
C SER A 30 7.09 -9.34 7.25
N ALA A 31 7.08 -8.69 8.41
CA ALA A 31 6.14 -9.00 9.48
C ALA A 31 4.68 -8.73 9.10
N ALA A 32 4.41 -7.67 8.32
CA ALA A 32 3.07 -7.29 7.90
C ALA A 32 2.49 -8.23 6.84
N LEU A 33 3.31 -8.74 5.91
CA LEU A 33 2.84 -9.54 4.77
C LEU A 33 2.90 -11.05 5.01
N THR A 34 3.91 -11.55 5.71
CA THR A 34 4.13 -13.01 5.86
C THR A 34 2.90 -13.72 6.42
N GLY A 35 2.38 -14.69 5.66
CA GLY A 35 1.24 -15.51 6.04
C GLY A 35 -0.11 -14.78 5.97
N ARG A 36 -0.18 -13.60 5.33
CA ARG A 36 -1.39 -12.78 5.25
C ARG A 36 -2.00 -12.77 3.86
N THR A 37 -3.27 -12.40 3.80
CA THR A 37 -4.01 -12.18 2.57
C THR A 37 -4.49 -10.73 2.52
N VAL A 38 -4.37 -10.14 1.34
CA VAL A 38 -4.84 -8.81 1.00
C VAL A 38 -6.00 -8.93 0.02
N GLU A 39 -7.10 -8.24 0.27
CA GLU A 39 -8.17 -8.02 -0.70
C GLU A 39 -8.01 -6.63 -1.33
N TYR A 40 -8.09 -6.58 -2.65
CA TYR A 40 -8.02 -5.36 -3.44
C TYR A 40 -9.42 -4.85 -3.78
N SER A 41 -9.54 -3.57 -4.13
CA SER A 41 -10.83 -2.91 -4.42
C SER A 41 -11.61 -3.53 -5.59
N ASN A 42 -10.94 -4.25 -6.49
CA ASN A 42 -11.56 -4.99 -7.59
C ASN A 42 -12.07 -6.40 -7.19
N GLY A 43 -11.98 -6.75 -5.90
CA GLY A 43 -12.35 -8.06 -5.36
C GLY A 43 -11.29 -9.15 -5.57
N ALA A 44 -10.13 -8.81 -6.13
CA ALA A 44 -9.02 -9.75 -6.21
C ALA A 44 -8.40 -9.94 -4.83
N THR A 45 -7.88 -11.14 -4.57
CA THR A 45 -7.11 -11.41 -3.36
C THR A 45 -5.68 -11.76 -3.70
N GLN A 46 -4.75 -11.41 -2.81
CA GLN A 46 -3.38 -11.88 -2.89
C GLN A 46 -2.92 -12.44 -1.56
N ARG A 47 -2.46 -13.68 -1.58
CA ARG A 47 -1.90 -14.37 -0.44
C ARG A 47 -0.38 -14.33 -0.49
N PHE A 48 0.25 -14.04 0.64
CA PHE A 48 1.69 -13.98 0.82
C PHE A 48 2.13 -15.15 1.71
N SER A 49 2.69 -16.21 1.13
CA SER A 49 3.14 -17.36 1.92
C SER A 49 4.42 -17.05 2.68
N GLU A 50 4.66 -17.78 3.77
CA GLU A 50 5.90 -17.72 4.54
C GLU A 50 7.13 -18.20 3.77
N THR A 51 6.92 -18.98 2.69
CA THR A 51 7.98 -19.55 1.87
C THR A 51 8.41 -18.63 0.71
N GLY A 52 7.86 -17.42 0.63
CA GLY A 52 8.14 -16.48 -0.47
C GLY A 52 7.34 -16.75 -1.74
N PHE A 53 6.30 -17.58 -1.66
CA PHE A 53 5.33 -17.76 -2.75
C PHE A 53 4.17 -16.79 -2.59
N THR A 54 3.64 -16.28 -3.70
CA THR A 54 2.43 -15.48 -3.68
C THR A 54 1.44 -15.95 -4.72
N GLU A 55 0.16 -15.88 -4.36
CA GLU A 55 -0.97 -16.27 -5.19
C GLU A 55 -1.88 -15.07 -5.31
N TYR A 56 -2.20 -14.66 -6.53
CA TYR A 56 -3.19 -13.63 -6.83
C TYR A 56 -4.40 -14.31 -7.47
N ASP A 57 -5.59 -14.10 -6.93
CA ASP A 57 -6.84 -14.67 -7.46
C ASP A 57 -7.82 -13.55 -7.81
N HIS A 58 -8.23 -13.53 -9.08
CA HIS A 58 -9.36 -12.72 -9.59
C HIS A 58 -10.25 -13.55 -10.51
N GLY A 59 -10.59 -14.77 -10.07
CA GLY A 59 -11.38 -15.76 -10.82
C GLY A 59 -10.51 -16.83 -11.50
N GLU A 60 -9.25 -16.51 -11.80
CA GLU A 60 -8.21 -17.46 -12.18
C GLU A 60 -6.94 -17.15 -11.37
N PRO A 61 -6.41 -18.13 -10.62
CA PRO A 61 -5.23 -17.91 -9.79
C PRO A 61 -3.96 -17.78 -10.66
N SER A 62 -3.22 -16.71 -10.39
CA SER A 62 -1.86 -16.49 -10.87
C SER A 62 -0.87 -16.70 -9.73
N PHE A 63 0.28 -17.28 -10.04
CA PHE A 63 1.27 -17.70 -9.06
C PHE A 63 2.61 -17.02 -9.33
N GLY A 64 3.19 -16.46 -8.28
CA GLY A 64 4.43 -15.71 -8.33
C GLY A 64 5.32 -15.97 -7.12
N SER A 65 6.40 -15.22 -7.07
CA SER A 65 7.28 -15.18 -5.90
C SER A 65 7.35 -13.77 -5.36
N TRP A 66 7.49 -13.66 -4.04
CA TRP A 66 7.68 -12.40 -3.36
C TRP A 66 8.85 -12.45 -2.40
N ALA A 67 9.45 -11.29 -2.17
CA ALA A 67 10.53 -11.11 -1.20
C ALA A 67 10.58 -9.65 -0.77
N VAL A 68 11.16 -9.40 0.39
CA VAL A 68 11.57 -8.03 0.79
C VAL A 68 13.01 -7.81 0.34
N ARG A 69 13.28 -6.69 -0.34
CA ARG A 69 14.62 -6.31 -0.80
C ARG A 69 14.91 -4.87 -0.40
N GLY A 70 15.79 -4.67 0.58
CA GLY A 70 15.91 -3.37 1.26
C GLY A 70 14.59 -3.05 1.98
N ASP A 71 14.07 -1.84 1.77
CA ASP A 71 12.82 -1.37 2.40
C ASP A 71 11.62 -1.47 1.46
N ARG A 72 11.62 -2.45 0.55
CA ARG A 72 10.58 -2.62 -0.46
C ARG A 72 10.06 -4.04 -0.52
N TYR A 73 8.75 -4.17 -0.75
CA TYR A 73 8.12 -5.41 -1.20
C TYR A 73 8.44 -5.60 -2.68
N CYS A 74 8.98 -6.74 -3.06
CA CYS A 74 9.22 -7.07 -4.46
C CYS A 74 8.50 -8.37 -4.86
N SER A 75 7.97 -8.40 -6.07
CA SER A 75 7.36 -9.60 -6.64
C SER A 75 7.80 -9.85 -8.08
N VAL A 76 7.72 -11.11 -8.48
CA VAL A 76 7.95 -11.57 -9.85
C VAL A 76 6.85 -12.56 -10.23
N TRP A 77 6.33 -12.40 -11.44
CA TRP A 77 5.20 -13.15 -11.95
C TRP A 77 5.57 -13.73 -13.32
N PRO A 78 5.67 -15.07 -13.46
CA PRO A 78 5.89 -15.71 -14.75
C PRO A 78 4.88 -15.24 -15.80
N PRO A 79 5.29 -15.13 -17.08
CA PRO A 79 6.58 -15.56 -17.63
C PRO A 79 7.73 -14.55 -17.41
N SER A 80 7.51 -13.44 -16.71
CA SER A 80 8.56 -12.47 -16.41
C SER A 80 9.57 -13.04 -15.39
N ASP A 81 10.83 -12.67 -15.55
CA ASP A 81 11.91 -12.84 -14.57
C ASP A 81 12.33 -11.51 -13.92
N VAL A 82 11.71 -10.40 -14.34
CA VAL A 82 11.96 -9.05 -13.82
C VAL A 82 11.15 -8.85 -12.54
N TRP A 83 11.86 -8.49 -11.48
CA TRP A 83 11.26 -8.17 -10.18
C TRP A 83 10.77 -6.72 -10.17
N ALA A 84 9.49 -6.53 -9.87
CA ALA A 84 8.92 -5.24 -9.57
C ALA A 84 8.95 -5.00 -8.06
N CYS A 85 9.41 -3.83 -7.62
CA CYS A 85 9.53 -3.46 -6.22
C CYS A 85 8.66 -2.24 -5.90
N PHE A 86 8.09 -2.23 -4.70
CA PHE A 86 7.13 -1.25 -4.24
C PHE A 86 7.43 -0.85 -2.80
N ASP A 87 7.28 0.43 -2.51
CA ASP A 87 7.21 0.90 -1.13
C ASP A 87 5.87 0.47 -0.53
N VAL A 88 5.82 0.29 0.79
CA VAL A 88 4.61 -0.17 1.49
C VAL A 88 4.25 0.81 2.59
N ASP A 89 3.03 1.34 2.54
CA ASP A 89 2.44 2.05 3.68
C ASP A 89 1.25 1.27 4.23
N VAL A 90 1.00 1.43 5.54
CA VAL A 90 -0.16 0.85 6.23
C VAL A 90 -0.91 1.90 7.04
N ALA A 91 -2.22 1.72 7.18
CA ALA A 91 -3.09 2.54 8.03
C ALA A 91 -4.20 1.66 8.61
N GLY A 92 -3.96 1.09 9.80
CA GLY A 92 -4.83 0.07 10.40
C GLY A 92 -4.76 -1.23 9.60
N GLU A 93 -5.90 -1.69 9.08
CA GLU A 93 -5.98 -2.88 8.22
C GLU A 93 -5.75 -2.55 6.74
N ARG A 94 -5.66 -1.27 6.37
CA ARG A 94 -5.38 -0.85 5.01
C ARG A 94 -3.89 -0.93 4.72
N LEU A 95 -3.55 -1.27 3.49
CA LEU A 95 -2.20 -1.13 2.95
C LEU A 95 -2.23 -0.50 1.57
N ARG A 96 -1.10 0.08 1.17
CA ARG A 96 -0.85 0.49 -0.20
C ARG A 96 0.55 0.13 -0.65
N PHE A 97 0.66 -0.35 -1.87
CA PHE A 97 1.91 -0.58 -2.59
C PHE A 97 2.14 0.59 -3.55
N MET A 98 3.32 1.20 -3.51
CA MET A 98 3.67 2.34 -4.35
C MET A 98 4.88 2.01 -5.23
N GLY A 99 4.67 2.04 -6.54
CA GLY A 99 5.71 1.83 -7.55
C GLY A 99 6.52 3.10 -7.83
N ASP A 100 7.57 2.96 -8.64
CA ASP A 100 8.47 4.08 -9.00
C ASP A 100 7.82 5.13 -9.92
N HIS A 101 6.66 4.81 -10.53
CA HIS A 101 5.96 5.66 -11.49
C HIS A 101 4.61 6.19 -10.99
N GLU A 102 4.52 6.44 -9.67
CA GLU A 102 3.28 6.89 -9.01
C GLU A 102 2.11 5.89 -9.10
N ASP A 103 2.41 4.65 -9.51
CA ASP A 103 1.46 3.54 -9.46
C ASP A 103 1.14 3.21 -8.00
N VAL A 104 -0.10 3.41 -7.59
CA VAL A 104 -0.58 3.06 -6.25
C VAL A 104 -1.62 1.95 -6.35
N THR A 105 -1.38 0.86 -5.63
CA THR A 105 -2.35 -0.22 -5.45
C THR A 105 -2.70 -0.33 -3.98
N GLU A 106 -3.96 -0.14 -3.63
CA GLU A 106 -4.46 -0.22 -2.25
C GLU A 106 -5.25 -1.50 -2.02
N GLY A 107 -5.16 -2.02 -0.80
CA GLY A 107 -5.94 -3.16 -0.35
C GLY A 107 -6.20 -3.14 1.15
N VAL A 108 -6.90 -4.16 1.62
CA VAL A 108 -7.18 -4.40 3.03
C VAL A 108 -6.72 -5.79 3.42
N PHE A 109 -6.13 -5.93 4.59
CA PHE A 109 -5.87 -7.24 5.16
C PHE A 109 -7.18 -7.92 5.54
N ILE A 110 -7.36 -9.15 5.11
CA ILE A 110 -8.51 -9.97 5.49
C ILE A 110 -8.09 -11.11 6.42
N ALA A 111 -9.04 -11.56 7.26
CA ALA A 111 -8.86 -12.79 8.03
C ALA A 111 -8.88 -13.99 7.07
N GLN A 112 -8.04 -14.99 7.38
CA GLN A 112 -8.07 -16.29 6.71
C GLN A 112 -9.23 -17.14 7.20
#